data_AF-A0A7D5M981-F1
#
_entry.id   AF-A0A7D5M981-F1
#
_cell.length_a   1.000
_cell.length_b   1.000
_cell.length_c   1.000
_cell.angle_alpha   90.00
_cell.angle_beta   90.00
_cell.angle_gamma   90.00
#
_symmetry.space_group_name_H-M   'P 1'
#
loop_
_entity.id
_entity.type
_entity.pdbx_description
1 polymer ?
#
loop_
_entity_poly.entity_id
_entity_poly.type
_entity_poly.pdbx_seq_one_letter_code
_entity_poly.pdbx_strand_id
1 'polypeptide(L)'
;MLKMERSKKFIVMVMGVAAVALLMYFAPVQKDVTIIPTTPEDQEMYDALGVAQRFVPTSPTFAFDGDINTLKTEYVGATKSIPPQHMIRATFESSHGGFGNREGQMMTQVITPHEMNILVSEGSVISAVTDDTWDELNHQFVIKGPTEEIPSPKQMANPASTHCFDNGGTIEIRGDGESVQSICVFSDGSECEEWQYFRGECSPKETHPN
;
A
#
# COMPACT_ATOMS: atom_id res chain seq x y z
N MET A 1 58.52 34.70 -54.10
CA MET A 1 57.05 34.79 -54.19
C MET A 1 56.33 33.47 -53.84
N LEU A 2 56.77 32.31 -54.35
CA LEU A 2 56.13 30.99 -54.10
C LEU A 2 56.05 30.51 -52.63
N LYS A 3 57.00 30.88 -51.76
CA LYS A 3 57.06 30.42 -50.36
C LYS A 3 55.93 31.03 -49.48
N MET A 4 55.52 32.25 -49.80
CA MET A 4 54.46 32.98 -49.08
C MET A 4 53.06 32.47 -49.45
N GLU A 5 52.86 32.02 -50.69
CA GLU A 5 51.58 31.46 -51.16
C GLU A 5 51.31 30.08 -50.57
N ARG A 6 52.36 29.25 -50.42
CA ARG A 6 52.28 27.92 -49.79
C ARG A 6 51.95 27.99 -48.30
N SER A 7 52.53 28.96 -47.58
CA SER A 7 52.26 29.19 -46.15
C SER A 7 50.83 29.68 -45.90
N LYS A 8 50.29 30.56 -46.75
CA LYS A 8 48.89 31.02 -46.68
C LYS A 8 47.90 29.87 -46.89
N LYS A 9 48.13 29.00 -47.89
CA LYS A 9 47.29 27.81 -48.14
C LYS A 9 47.31 26.84 -46.96
N PHE A 10 48.46 26.67 -46.31
CA PHE A 10 48.60 25.81 -45.13
C PHE A 10 47.86 26.37 -43.91
N ILE A 11 47.96 27.68 -43.66
CA ILE A 11 47.25 28.36 -42.56
C ILE A 11 45.72 28.28 -42.75
N VAL A 12 45.23 28.52 -43.97
CA VAL A 12 43.79 28.42 -44.29
C VAL A 12 43.28 26.99 -44.08
N MET A 13 44.07 25.98 -44.44
CA MET A 13 43.71 24.57 -44.25
C MET A 13 43.66 24.20 -42.76
N VAL A 14 44.65 24.61 -41.96
CA VAL A 14 44.69 24.32 -40.51
C VAL A 14 43.55 25.04 -39.77
N MET A 15 43.26 26.30 -40.10
CA MET A 15 42.13 27.05 -39.52
C MET A 15 40.79 26.42 -39.89
N GLY A 16 40.64 25.92 -41.14
CA GLY A 16 39.45 25.20 -41.57
C GLY A 16 39.23 23.90 -40.79
N VAL A 17 40.29 23.11 -40.59
CA VAL A 17 40.21 21.85 -39.81
C VAL A 17 39.90 22.14 -38.34
N ALA A 18 40.53 23.17 -37.74
CA ALA A 18 40.27 23.55 -36.36
C ALA A 18 38.83 24.05 -36.15
N ALA A 19 38.29 24.85 -37.08
CA ALA A 19 36.91 25.32 -37.01
C ALA A 19 35.89 24.18 -37.13
N VAL A 20 36.14 23.19 -38.01
CA VAL A 20 35.29 22.00 -38.14
C VAL A 20 35.35 21.13 -36.89
N ALA A 21 36.55 20.93 -36.30
CA ALA A 21 36.70 20.18 -35.05
C ALA A 21 36.00 20.88 -33.87
N LEU A 22 36.08 22.22 -33.80
CA LEU A 22 35.36 23.00 -32.78
C LEU A 22 33.84 22.88 -32.96
N LEU A 23 33.35 22.98 -34.20
CA LEU A 23 31.93 22.83 -34.51
C LEU A 23 31.39 21.43 -34.18
N MET A 24 32.18 20.38 -34.38
CA MET A 24 31.81 19.02 -33.96
C MET A 24 31.81 18.86 -32.43
N TYR A 25 32.70 19.57 -31.71
CA TYR A 25 32.73 19.54 -30.24
C TYR A 25 31.52 20.23 -29.60
N PHE A 26 30.93 21.22 -30.27
CA PHE A 26 29.72 21.92 -29.82
C PHE A 26 28.43 21.37 -30.44
N ALA A 27 28.47 20.28 -31.21
CA ALA A 27 27.25 19.65 -31.68
C ALA A 27 26.46 19.11 -30.47
N PRO A 28 25.24 19.60 -30.19
CA PRO A 28 24.44 19.06 -29.10
C PRO A 28 24.15 17.59 -29.41
N VAL A 29 24.50 16.68 -28.50
CA VAL A 29 24.04 15.30 -28.54
C VAL A 29 22.52 15.34 -28.43
N GLN A 30 21.84 15.19 -29.55
CA GLN A 30 20.39 15.09 -29.62
C GLN A 30 20.04 13.69 -29.10
N LYS A 31 19.78 13.58 -27.79
CA LYS A 31 19.21 12.36 -27.22
C LYS A 31 17.77 12.29 -27.72
N ASP A 32 17.52 11.40 -28.67
CA ASP A 32 16.15 11.09 -29.08
C ASP A 32 15.41 10.54 -27.85
N VAL A 33 14.52 11.36 -27.31
CA VAL A 33 13.59 10.95 -26.26
C VAL A 33 12.68 9.93 -26.90
N THR A 34 12.91 8.65 -26.57
CA THR A 34 12.04 7.57 -27.01
C THR A 34 10.75 7.70 -26.20
N ILE A 35 9.71 8.29 -26.81
CA ILE A 35 8.37 8.34 -26.22
C ILE A 35 7.81 6.90 -26.30
N ILE A 36 7.94 6.13 -25.22
CA ILE A 36 7.20 4.89 -25.06
C ILE A 36 5.73 5.30 -24.84
N PRO A 37 4.77 4.86 -25.67
CA PRO A 37 3.36 5.15 -25.42
C PRO A 37 2.95 4.53 -24.09
N THR A 38 2.47 5.34 -23.15
CA THR A 38 1.87 4.89 -21.89
C THR A 38 0.65 4.02 -22.21
N THR A 39 0.60 2.81 -21.67
CA THR A 39 -0.57 1.94 -21.84
C THR A 39 -1.78 2.55 -21.10
N PRO A 40 -3.02 2.22 -21.48
CA PRO A 40 -4.20 2.63 -20.72
C PRO A 40 -4.11 2.23 -19.24
N GLU A 41 -3.55 1.05 -18.95
CA GLU A 41 -3.33 0.56 -17.59
C GLU A 41 -2.30 1.41 -16.82
N ASP A 42 -1.21 1.83 -17.49
CA ASP A 42 -0.25 2.77 -16.89
C ASP A 42 -0.89 4.13 -16.59
N GLN A 43 -1.77 4.61 -17.48
CA GLN A 43 -2.45 5.88 -17.30
C GLN A 43 -3.37 5.86 -16.06
N GLU A 44 -4.20 4.82 -15.92
CA GLU A 44 -5.07 4.65 -14.75
C GLU A 44 -4.27 4.56 -13.45
N MET A 45 -3.13 3.86 -13.48
CA MET A 45 -2.20 3.80 -12.36
C MET A 45 -1.68 5.19 -11.97
N TYR A 46 -1.20 5.99 -12.93
CA TYR A 46 -0.67 7.33 -12.66
C TYR A 46 -1.76 8.29 -12.18
N ASP A 47 -2.98 8.18 -12.72
CA ASP A 47 -4.11 8.99 -12.30
C ASP A 47 -4.51 8.67 -10.85
N ALA A 48 -4.61 7.39 -10.51
CA ALA A 48 -4.90 6.94 -9.15
C ALA A 48 -3.81 7.35 -8.15
N LEU A 49 -2.53 7.22 -8.52
CA LEU A 49 -1.41 7.68 -7.71
C LEU A 49 -1.46 9.20 -7.49
N GLY A 50 -1.79 9.98 -8.53
CA GLY A 50 -1.94 11.42 -8.43
C GLY A 50 -3.11 11.86 -7.54
N VAL A 51 -4.21 11.09 -7.52
CA VAL A 51 -5.31 11.30 -6.57
C VAL A 51 -4.84 11.07 -5.14
N ALA A 52 -4.18 9.94 -4.86
CA ALA A 52 -3.67 9.62 -3.53
C ALA A 52 -2.64 10.65 -3.03
N GLN A 53 -1.68 11.06 -3.87
CA GLN A 53 -0.68 12.07 -3.54
C GLN A 53 -1.28 13.42 -3.12
N ARG A 54 -2.40 13.81 -3.72
CA ARG A 54 -3.13 15.03 -3.33
C ARG A 54 -3.96 14.84 -2.06
N PHE A 55 -4.47 13.64 -1.85
CA PHE A 55 -5.30 13.33 -0.68
C PHE A 55 -4.50 13.28 0.61
N VAL A 56 -3.32 12.63 0.64
CA VAL A 56 -2.57 12.41 1.89
C VAL A 56 -2.33 13.71 2.68
N PRO A 57 -1.86 14.81 2.06
CA PRO A 57 -1.66 16.07 2.79
C PRO A 57 -2.93 16.71 3.36
N THR A 58 -4.10 16.30 2.86
CA THR A 58 -5.42 16.77 3.31
C THR A 58 -6.07 15.84 4.33
N SER A 59 -5.49 14.65 4.56
CA SER A 59 -6.00 13.71 5.56
C SER A 59 -5.85 14.26 6.98
N PRO A 60 -6.80 14.02 7.90
CA PRO A 60 -6.74 14.51 9.27
C PRO A 60 -5.44 14.20 10.02
N THR A 61 -4.93 12.96 9.95
CA THR A 61 -3.67 12.61 10.65
C THR A 61 -2.48 13.39 10.12
N PHE A 62 -2.30 13.42 8.80
CA PHE A 62 -1.18 14.15 8.18
C PHE A 62 -1.32 15.66 8.35
N ALA A 63 -2.51 16.22 8.13
CA ALA A 63 -2.74 17.66 8.19
C ALA A 63 -2.49 18.23 9.60
N PHE A 64 -2.58 17.40 10.64
CA PHE A 64 -2.29 17.81 11.99
C PHE A 64 -0.79 18.15 12.19
N ASP A 65 0.11 17.25 11.80
CA ASP A 65 1.55 17.40 12.05
C ASP A 65 2.49 16.50 11.22
N GLY A 66 2.03 16.04 10.06
CA GLY A 66 2.81 15.25 9.11
C GLY A 66 3.89 16.06 8.40
N ASP A 67 5.07 15.46 8.21
CA ASP A 67 6.18 16.06 7.46
C ASP A 67 6.13 15.69 5.97
N ILE A 68 5.82 16.67 5.13
CA ILE A 68 5.77 16.53 3.67
C ILE A 68 7.08 16.06 3.04
N ASN A 69 8.23 16.27 3.68
CA ASN A 69 9.51 15.81 3.16
C ASN A 69 9.71 14.30 3.33
N THR A 70 8.94 13.67 4.21
CA THR A 70 8.98 12.23 4.47
C THR A 70 7.93 11.47 3.67
N LEU A 71 6.94 12.17 3.10
CA LEU A 71 5.84 11.58 2.35
C LEU A 71 6.35 10.84 1.11
N LYS A 72 6.07 9.54 1.04
CA LYS A 72 6.27 8.69 -0.13
C LYS A 72 4.98 7.94 -0.44
N THR A 73 4.63 7.87 -1.72
CA THR A 73 3.46 7.13 -2.19
C THR A 73 3.89 6.08 -3.20
N GLU A 74 3.41 4.85 -3.03
CA GLU A 74 3.72 3.71 -3.89
C GLU A 74 2.41 3.08 -4.38
N TYR A 75 2.32 2.81 -5.69
CA TYR A 75 1.24 2.01 -6.22
C TYR A 75 1.47 0.53 -5.88
N VAL A 76 0.48 -0.11 -5.27
CA VAL A 76 0.58 -1.51 -4.82
C VAL A 76 -0.09 -2.45 -5.82
N GLY A 77 -1.22 -2.05 -6.41
CA GLY A 77 -1.95 -2.88 -7.36
C GLY A 77 -3.38 -2.39 -7.57
N ALA A 78 -4.19 -3.22 -8.23
CA ALA A 78 -5.62 -2.99 -8.38
C ALA A 78 -6.40 -4.28 -8.15
N THR A 79 -7.63 -4.15 -7.66
CA THR A 79 -8.57 -5.28 -7.58
C THR A 79 -9.06 -5.69 -8.97
N LYS A 80 -9.56 -6.94 -9.07
CA LYS A 80 -10.20 -7.44 -10.30
C LYS A 80 -11.70 -7.11 -10.35
N SER A 81 -12.18 -6.20 -9.51
CA SER A 81 -13.58 -5.75 -9.50
C SER A 81 -13.85 -4.77 -10.64
N ILE A 82 -15.14 -4.53 -10.92
CA ILE A 82 -15.58 -3.51 -11.85
C ILE A 82 -16.52 -2.56 -11.08
N PRO A 83 -16.14 -1.28 -10.84
CA PRO A 83 -14.88 -0.65 -11.24
C PRO A 83 -13.66 -1.22 -10.46
N PRO A 84 -12.44 -1.12 -11.04
CA PRO A 84 -11.23 -1.50 -10.33
C PRO A 84 -11.00 -0.54 -9.15
N GLN A 85 -10.47 -1.10 -8.06
CA GLN A 85 -10.02 -0.33 -6.91
C GLN A 85 -8.50 -0.38 -6.88
N HIS A 86 -7.87 0.76 -7.12
CA HIS A 86 -6.43 0.94 -7.08
C HIS A 86 -5.97 1.07 -5.63
N MET A 87 -5.01 0.26 -5.25
CA MET A 87 -4.36 0.25 -3.94
C MET A 87 -3.09 1.08 -3.99
N ILE A 88 -3.02 2.09 -3.15
CA ILE A 88 -1.86 2.95 -2.98
C ILE A 88 -1.46 2.91 -1.52
N ARG A 89 -0.16 2.76 -1.26
CA ARG A 89 0.41 2.85 0.07
C ARG A 89 1.19 4.15 0.20
N ALA A 90 0.88 4.94 1.22
CA ALA A 90 1.63 6.13 1.58
C ALA A 90 2.38 5.90 2.88
N THR A 91 3.60 6.41 2.97
CA THR A 91 4.39 6.42 4.21
C THR A 91 4.83 7.85 4.51
N PHE A 92 4.73 8.26 5.76
CA PHE A 92 5.12 9.59 6.23
C PHE A 92 5.42 9.57 7.73
N GLU A 93 6.08 10.59 8.23
CA GLU A 93 6.33 10.80 9.66
C GLU A 93 5.47 11.96 10.18
N SER A 94 4.94 11.79 11.39
CA SER A 94 4.23 12.83 12.15
C SER A 94 5.04 13.22 13.39
N SER A 95 4.91 14.48 13.84
CA SER A 95 5.66 14.98 15.01
C SER A 95 5.18 14.42 16.36
N HIS A 96 3.94 13.93 16.40
CA HIS A 96 3.31 13.32 17.56
C HIS A 96 2.61 12.03 17.15
N GLY A 97 2.49 11.10 18.09
CA GLY A 97 1.68 9.89 17.91
C GLY A 97 0.17 10.18 17.92
N GLY A 98 -0.60 9.22 17.44
CA GLY A 98 -2.06 9.27 17.37
C GLY A 98 -2.59 9.53 15.97
N PHE A 99 -3.92 9.59 15.86
CA PHE A 99 -4.63 9.66 14.58
C PHE A 99 -5.65 10.80 14.56
N GLY A 100 -6.00 11.25 13.37
CA GLY A 100 -7.03 12.25 13.14
C GLY A 100 -6.68 13.65 13.66
N ASN A 101 -7.72 14.46 13.83
CA ASN A 101 -7.59 15.74 14.51
C ASN A 101 -7.41 15.51 16.02
N ARG A 102 -6.31 16.04 16.57
CA ARG A 102 -5.91 15.87 17.96
C ARG A 102 -5.89 17.19 18.74
N GLU A 103 -6.62 18.20 18.23
CA GLU A 103 -6.75 19.50 18.89
C GLU A 103 -7.27 19.35 20.34
N GLY A 104 -6.58 20.00 21.28
CA GLY A 104 -6.94 19.97 22.71
C GLY A 104 -6.51 18.70 23.47
N GLN A 105 -5.88 17.73 22.82
CA GLN A 105 -5.33 16.54 23.49
C GLN A 105 -3.91 16.81 24.01
N MET A 106 -3.52 16.14 25.10
CA MET A 106 -2.12 16.14 25.55
C MET A 106 -1.31 15.19 24.66
N MET A 107 -0.24 15.69 24.06
CA MET A 107 0.51 14.98 23.01
C MET A 107 1.90 14.56 23.49
N THR A 108 2.38 13.43 22.98
CA THR A 108 3.76 12.98 23.13
C THR A 108 4.60 13.52 21.98
N GLN A 109 5.74 14.16 22.27
CA GLN A 109 6.67 14.66 21.24
C GLN A 109 7.56 13.53 20.72
N VAL A 110 6.97 12.63 19.94
CA VAL A 110 7.66 11.46 19.38
C VAL A 110 7.36 11.44 17.89
N ILE A 111 8.44 11.48 17.09
CA ILE A 111 8.35 11.25 15.65
C ILE A 111 7.75 9.87 15.42
N THR A 112 6.56 9.84 14.83
CA THR A 112 5.76 8.63 14.64
C THR A 112 5.67 8.34 13.14
N PRO A 113 6.31 7.26 12.66
CA PRO A 113 6.13 6.83 11.28
C PRO A 113 4.74 6.21 11.10
N HIS A 114 4.08 6.54 10.00
CA HIS A 114 2.77 6.07 9.62
C HIS A 114 2.80 5.40 8.25
N GLU A 115 1.98 4.36 8.09
CA GLU A 115 1.63 3.74 6.82
C GLU A 115 0.13 3.92 6.56
N MET A 116 -0.23 4.55 5.45
CA MET A 116 -1.63 4.75 5.05
C MET A 116 -1.96 3.92 3.80
N ASN A 117 -2.93 3.04 3.94
CA ASN A 117 -3.50 2.22 2.87
C ASN A 117 -4.70 2.94 2.26
N ILE A 118 -4.61 3.27 0.96
CA ILE A 118 -5.58 4.10 0.24
C ILE A 118 -6.17 3.27 -0.90
N LEU A 119 -7.50 3.28 -1.00
CA LEU A 119 -8.23 2.74 -2.16
C LEU A 119 -8.78 3.89 -2.99
N VAL A 120 -8.40 3.92 -4.26
CA VAL A 120 -8.91 4.86 -5.26
C VAL A 120 -9.75 4.09 -6.27
N SER A 121 -10.97 4.53 -6.50
CA SER A 121 -11.82 4.00 -7.57
C SER A 121 -12.54 5.15 -8.25
N GLU A 122 -12.66 5.07 -9.58
CA GLU A 122 -13.32 6.09 -10.40
C GLU A 122 -12.81 7.52 -10.12
N GLY A 123 -11.49 7.66 -9.91
CA GLY A 123 -10.83 8.95 -9.66
C GLY A 123 -11.07 9.56 -8.28
N SER A 124 -11.69 8.82 -7.35
CA SER A 124 -11.97 9.27 -5.99
C SER A 124 -11.37 8.34 -4.95
N VAL A 125 -10.97 8.89 -3.80
CA VAL A 125 -10.55 8.09 -2.64
C VAL A 125 -11.81 7.52 -1.97
N ILE A 126 -11.93 6.19 -1.93
CA ILE A 126 -13.06 5.48 -1.33
C ILE A 126 -12.71 4.83 0.02
N SER A 127 -11.43 4.71 0.33
CA SER A 127 -10.92 4.28 1.64
C SER A 127 -9.54 4.88 1.88
N ALA A 128 -9.25 5.26 3.12
CA ALA A 128 -7.94 5.71 3.57
C ALA A 128 -7.75 5.32 5.03
N VAL A 129 -6.94 4.30 5.27
CA VAL A 129 -6.71 3.74 6.60
C VAL A 129 -5.25 3.91 6.99
N THR A 130 -5.01 4.60 8.10
CA THR A 130 -3.67 4.79 8.69
C THR A 130 -3.39 3.72 9.73
N ASP A 131 -2.21 3.10 9.61
CA ASP A 131 -1.65 2.03 10.45
C ASP A 131 -2.61 0.84 10.67
N ASP A 132 -3.44 0.54 9.67
CA ASP A 132 -4.55 -0.42 9.74
C ASP A 132 -5.50 -0.21 10.93
N THR A 133 -5.50 0.99 11.50
CA THR A 133 -6.08 1.29 12.80
C THR A 133 -7.11 2.40 12.70
N TRP A 134 -6.88 3.41 11.86
CA TRP A 134 -7.72 4.60 11.80
C TRP A 134 -8.22 4.88 10.38
N ASP A 135 -9.54 5.00 10.22
CA ASP A 135 -10.17 5.43 8.99
C ASP A 135 -10.22 6.97 8.92
N GLU A 136 -9.41 7.53 8.02
CA GLU A 136 -9.29 8.99 7.81
C GLU A 136 -10.56 9.61 7.24
N LEU A 137 -11.36 8.86 6.49
CA LEU A 137 -12.58 9.39 5.86
C LEU A 137 -13.74 9.42 6.83
N ASN A 138 -13.85 8.37 7.66
CA ASN A 138 -14.96 8.19 8.59
C ASN A 138 -14.65 8.66 10.01
N HIS A 139 -13.40 9.08 10.29
CA HIS A 139 -12.94 9.55 11.60
C HIS A 139 -13.19 8.55 12.74
N GLN A 140 -12.88 7.28 12.49
CA GLN A 140 -13.11 6.22 13.46
C GLN A 140 -12.03 5.15 13.41
N PHE A 141 -11.87 4.42 14.51
CA PHE A 141 -11.01 3.25 14.52
C PHE A 141 -11.62 2.15 13.65
N VAL A 142 -10.79 1.53 12.83
CA VAL A 142 -11.18 0.36 12.06
C VAL A 142 -11.30 -0.80 13.04
N ILE A 143 -12.49 -1.38 13.14
CA ILE A 143 -12.62 -2.68 13.79
C ILE A 143 -11.94 -3.66 12.84
N LYS A 144 -10.70 -4.08 13.14
CA LYS A 144 -10.12 -5.26 12.51
C LYS A 144 -11.09 -6.42 12.78
N GLY A 145 -11.96 -6.71 11.81
CA GLY A 145 -12.50 -8.05 11.67
C GLY A 145 -11.34 -9.04 11.58
N PRO A 146 -11.56 -10.35 11.78
CA PRO A 146 -10.51 -11.34 11.59
C PRO A 146 -9.87 -11.06 10.22
N THR A 147 -8.60 -10.65 10.28
CA THR A 147 -7.83 -10.01 9.23
C THR A 147 -8.06 -10.64 7.86
N GLU A 148 -8.60 -9.88 6.90
CA GLU A 148 -8.33 -10.13 5.47
C GLU A 148 -6.88 -9.70 5.18
N GLU A 149 -5.92 -10.41 5.76
CA GLU A 149 -4.61 -10.52 5.13
C GLU A 149 -4.84 -11.21 3.79
N ILE A 150 -4.39 -10.59 2.69
CA ILE A 150 -4.22 -11.29 1.41
C ILE A 150 -3.46 -12.58 1.75
N PRO A 151 -4.06 -13.78 1.58
CA PRO A 151 -3.46 -14.99 2.10
C PRO A 151 -2.14 -15.21 1.37
N SER A 152 -1.05 -14.92 2.09
CA SER A 152 0.20 -15.61 1.92
C SER A 152 -0.14 -17.11 1.88
N PRO A 153 0.39 -17.91 0.94
CA PRO A 153 0.12 -19.36 0.85
C PRO A 153 0.58 -20.18 2.08
N LYS A 154 0.89 -19.52 3.19
CA LYS A 154 1.36 -20.07 4.47
C LYS A 154 0.47 -19.73 5.67
N GLN A 155 -0.78 -19.32 5.49
CA GLN A 155 -1.74 -19.45 6.58
C GLN A 155 -2.08 -20.93 6.75
N MET A 156 -1.32 -21.60 7.62
CA MET A 156 -1.64 -22.92 8.14
C MET A 156 -3.05 -22.85 8.71
N ALA A 157 -3.97 -23.67 8.19
CA ALA A 157 -5.31 -23.77 8.76
C ALA A 157 -5.19 -24.06 10.28
N ASN A 158 -5.98 -23.37 11.10
CA ASN A 158 -6.03 -23.63 12.53
C ASN A 158 -6.46 -25.09 12.74
N PRO A 159 -5.62 -25.96 13.34
CA PRO A 159 -5.92 -27.38 13.48
C PRO A 159 -7.17 -27.64 14.33
N ALA A 160 -7.49 -26.76 15.30
CA ALA A 160 -8.71 -26.86 16.09
C ALA A 160 -9.96 -26.54 15.25
N SER A 161 -9.90 -25.50 14.42
CA SER A 161 -11.00 -25.16 13.52
C SER A 161 -11.19 -26.24 12.45
N THR A 162 -10.11 -26.74 11.84
CA THR A 162 -10.18 -27.88 10.91
C THR A 162 -10.80 -29.09 11.56
N HIS A 163 -10.39 -29.42 12.79
CA HIS A 163 -10.97 -30.53 13.54
C HIS A 163 -12.47 -30.35 13.82
N CYS A 164 -12.93 -29.13 14.09
CA CYS A 164 -14.36 -28.85 14.23
C CYS A 164 -15.13 -29.15 12.92
N PHE A 165 -14.65 -28.64 11.79
CA PHE A 165 -15.30 -28.85 10.49
C PHE A 165 -15.27 -30.32 10.05
N ASP A 166 -14.15 -31.01 10.26
CA ASP A 166 -13.99 -32.43 9.90
C ASP A 166 -14.95 -33.34 10.70
N ASN A 167 -15.38 -32.90 11.88
CA ASN A 167 -16.36 -33.59 12.71
C ASN A 167 -17.79 -33.04 12.55
N GLY A 168 -18.06 -32.27 11.49
CA GLY A 168 -19.39 -31.80 11.13
C GLY A 168 -19.93 -30.66 11.99
N GLY A 169 -19.07 -29.99 12.75
CA GLY A 169 -19.39 -28.77 13.49
C GLY A 169 -19.19 -27.51 12.65
N THR A 170 -19.72 -26.39 13.14
CA THR A 170 -19.49 -25.05 12.59
C THR A 170 -18.84 -24.16 13.65
N ILE A 171 -18.00 -23.21 13.24
CA ILE A 171 -17.36 -22.27 14.18
C ILE A 171 -18.22 -21.02 14.35
N GLU A 172 -18.51 -20.68 15.61
CA GLU A 172 -19.04 -19.38 16.02
C GLU A 172 -18.00 -18.62 16.82
N ILE A 173 -17.80 -17.35 16.48
CA ILE A 173 -16.89 -16.47 17.20
C ILE A 173 -17.71 -15.74 18.26
N ARG A 174 -17.33 -15.88 19.53
CA ARG A 174 -18.01 -15.24 20.67
C ARG A 174 -17.03 -14.40 21.47
N GLY A 175 -17.40 -13.16 21.78
CA GLY A 175 -16.53 -12.22 22.46
C GLY A 175 -16.83 -10.75 22.14
N ASP A 176 -16.11 -9.85 22.79
CA ASP A 176 -16.27 -8.39 22.69
C ASP A 176 -15.06 -7.68 22.05
N GLY A 177 -14.34 -8.38 21.16
CA GLY A 177 -13.20 -7.83 20.41
C GLY A 177 -11.90 -7.76 21.22
N GLU A 178 -11.97 -7.59 22.54
CA GLU A 178 -10.82 -7.69 23.45
C GLU A 178 -10.57 -9.13 23.92
N SER A 179 -11.65 -9.91 24.10
CA SER A 179 -11.58 -11.33 24.43
C SER A 179 -12.47 -12.14 23.49
N VAL A 180 -11.86 -12.86 22.55
CA VAL A 180 -12.58 -13.62 21.53
C VAL A 180 -12.27 -15.10 21.66
N GLN A 181 -13.32 -15.92 21.67
CA GLN A 181 -13.27 -17.37 21.72
C GLN A 181 -13.98 -17.97 20.49
N SER A 182 -13.39 -19.01 19.93
CA SER A 182 -13.98 -19.79 18.84
C SER A 182 -14.70 -21.01 19.42
N ILE A 183 -15.99 -21.10 19.18
CA ILE A 183 -16.87 -22.17 19.65
C ILE A 183 -17.23 -23.08 18.49
N CYS A 184 -16.95 -24.37 18.62
CA CYS A 184 -17.45 -25.41 17.75
C CYS A 184 -18.88 -25.79 18.14
N VAL A 185 -19.83 -25.54 17.25
CA VAL A 185 -21.25 -25.83 17.41
C VAL A 185 -21.60 -27.07 16.58
N PHE A 186 -22.19 -28.07 17.22
CA PHE A 186 -22.55 -29.35 16.59
C PHE A 186 -24.02 -29.34 16.16
N SER A 187 -24.39 -30.27 15.27
CA SER A 187 -25.76 -30.37 14.73
C SER A 187 -26.83 -30.73 15.77
N ASP A 188 -26.43 -31.31 16.90
CA ASP A 188 -27.29 -31.58 18.06
C ASP A 188 -27.46 -30.35 18.98
N GLY A 189 -26.83 -29.22 18.62
CA GLY A 189 -26.81 -27.99 19.40
C GLY A 189 -25.87 -28.02 20.61
N SER A 190 -25.05 -29.07 20.77
CA SER A 190 -23.96 -29.03 21.75
C SER A 190 -22.83 -28.12 21.26
N GLU A 191 -22.05 -27.59 22.20
CA GLU A 191 -21.06 -26.56 21.92
C GLU A 191 -19.81 -26.82 22.76
N CYS A 192 -18.64 -26.68 22.13
CA CYS A 192 -17.34 -26.77 22.78
C CYS A 192 -16.44 -25.63 22.33
N GLU A 193 -15.57 -25.10 23.19
CA GLU A 193 -14.47 -24.25 22.74
C GLU A 193 -13.54 -25.08 21.83
N GLU A 194 -13.10 -24.53 20.70
CA GLU A 194 -12.46 -25.30 19.63
C GLU A 194 -11.20 -26.05 20.09
N TRP A 195 -10.41 -25.44 20.97
CA TRP A 195 -9.18 -26.04 21.48
C TRP A 195 -9.44 -27.08 22.56
N GLN A 196 -10.47 -26.91 23.39
CA GLN A 196 -10.94 -27.93 24.33
C GLN A 196 -11.46 -29.15 23.58
N TYR A 197 -12.21 -28.96 22.49
CA TYR A 197 -12.65 -30.06 21.64
C TYR A 197 -11.47 -30.78 20.98
N PHE A 198 -10.55 -30.03 20.38
CA PHE A 198 -9.34 -30.57 19.74
C PHE A 198 -8.47 -31.40 20.71
N ARG A 199 -8.39 -31.00 21.99
CA ARG A 199 -7.65 -31.74 23.03
C ARG A 199 -8.44 -32.87 23.69
N GLY A 200 -9.72 -33.05 23.34
CA GLY A 200 -10.60 -34.02 23.99
C GLY A 200 -11.00 -33.65 25.43
N GLU A 201 -10.84 -32.39 25.80
CA GLU A 201 -11.28 -31.82 27.09
C GLU A 201 -12.77 -31.47 27.07
N CYS A 202 -13.37 -31.39 25.88
CA CYS A 202 -14.79 -31.23 25.64
C CYS A 202 -15.23 -32.21 24.56
N SER A 203 -16.49 -32.66 24.61
CA SER A 203 -17.09 -33.54 23.62
C SER A 203 -18.53 -33.11 23.31
N PRO A 204 -19.02 -33.34 22.07
CA PRO A 204 -20.45 -33.25 21.77
C PRO A 204 -21.24 -34.11 22.76
N LYS A 205 -22.50 -33.76 23.00
CA LYS A 205 -23.34 -34.63 23.84
C LYS A 205 -23.50 -35.96 23.10
N GLU A 206 -23.17 -37.06 23.77
CA GLU A 206 -23.51 -38.38 23.26
C GLU A 206 -25.04 -38.46 23.14
N THR A 207 -25.54 -38.47 21.92
CA THR A 207 -26.93 -38.83 21.66
C THR A 207 -27.10 -40.27 22.14
N HIS A 208 -27.71 -40.47 23.31
CA HIS A 208 -28.24 -41.79 23.66
C HIS A 208 -29.44 -42.06 22.74
N PRO A 209 -29.38 -43.06 21.84
CA PRO A 209 -30.60 -43.58 21.26
C PRO A 209 -31.39 -44.28 22.38
N ASN A 210 -32.64 -43.88 22.57
CA ASN A 210 -33.62 -44.70 23.29
C ASN A 210 -33.82 -46.04 22.55
#